data_AF-A0A557QXR8-F1
#
_entry.id   AF-A0A557QXR8-F1
#
_cell.length_a   1.000
_cell.length_b   1.000
_cell.length_c   1.000
_cell.angle_alpha   90.00
_cell.angle_beta   90.00
_cell.angle_gamma   90.00
#
_symmetry.space_group_name_H-M   'P 1'
#
loop_
_entity.id
_entity.type
_entity.pdbx_description
1 polymer ?
#
loop_
_entity_poly.entity_id
_entity_poly.type
_entity_poly.pdbx_seq_one_letter_code
_entity_poly.pdbx_strand_id
1 'polypeptide(L)'
;MHSETRLILGGLTTLAVATAALVVLPYITIADSAPAPGLKPYTPTELRGREQYIQHGCVYCHSQQPRARAFAPDAKRGWGRATVAGDYAYDDPPLLGTMRTGPDLMNIGARRPSDQWHLGHLFQPRAYVPGSIMPAYPFLFDMRDSAEPGETVVALPPGTVPEGKVVVARPAALDLVAYLKSLDRSYPALAADQ
;
A
#
# COMPACT_ATOMS: atom_id res chain seq x y z
N MET A 1 27.47 -0.67 -46.26
CA MET A 1 26.04 -0.92 -46.59
C MET A 1 25.52 -2.29 -46.15
N HIS A 2 25.94 -3.42 -46.73
CA HIS A 2 25.37 -4.74 -46.36
C HIS A 2 25.58 -5.17 -44.89
N SER A 3 26.70 -4.78 -44.28
CA SER A 3 26.98 -5.10 -42.87
C SER A 3 26.12 -4.27 -41.91
N GLU A 4 25.88 -2.99 -42.22
CA GLU A 4 25.08 -2.09 -41.38
C GLU A 4 23.62 -2.53 -41.35
N THR A 5 23.04 -2.87 -42.50
CA THR A 5 21.66 -3.38 -42.58
C THR A 5 21.48 -4.67 -41.78
N ARG A 6 22.47 -5.59 -41.80
CA ARG A 6 22.43 -6.84 -41.03
C ARG A 6 22.49 -6.59 -39.53
N LEU A 7 23.34 -5.67 -39.07
CA LEU A 7 23.46 -5.31 -37.66
C LEU A 7 22.18 -4.65 -37.13
N ILE A 8 21.61 -3.71 -37.91
CA ILE A 8 20.35 -3.06 -37.56
C ILE A 8 19.21 -4.09 -37.50
N LEU A 9 19.07 -4.93 -38.52
CA LEU A 9 18.02 -5.96 -38.55
C LEU A 9 18.17 -6.94 -37.39
N GLY A 10 19.38 -7.45 -37.15
CA GLY A 10 19.66 -8.35 -36.03
C GLY A 10 19.33 -7.71 -34.68
N GLY A 11 19.77 -6.47 -34.45
CA GLY A 11 19.47 -5.74 -33.22
C GLY A 11 17.97 -5.52 -32.99
N LEU A 12 17.24 -5.12 -34.04
CA LEU A 12 15.77 -4.96 -33.96
C LEU A 12 15.06 -6.29 -33.73
N THR A 13 15.51 -7.38 -34.37
CA THR A 13 14.96 -8.72 -34.13
C THR A 13 15.19 -9.18 -32.70
N THR A 14 16.41 -9.03 -32.16
CA THR A 14 16.71 -9.38 -30.78
C THR A 14 15.86 -8.57 -29.81
N LEU A 15 15.72 -7.26 -30.03
CA LEU A 15 14.86 -6.41 -29.21
C LEU A 15 13.39 -6.85 -29.27
N ALA A 16 12.85 -7.10 -30.48
CA ALA A 16 11.48 -7.53 -30.66
C ALA A 16 11.19 -8.87 -29.96
N VAL A 17 12.10 -9.85 -30.09
CA VAL A 17 11.98 -11.14 -29.41
C VAL A 17 12.05 -10.97 -27.90
N ALA A 18 12.99 -10.17 -27.39
CA ALA A 18 13.12 -9.91 -25.96
C ALA A 18 11.86 -9.21 -25.40
N THR A 19 11.33 -8.19 -26.08
CA THR A 19 10.09 -7.52 -25.68
C THR A 19 8.89 -8.46 -25.72
N ALA A 20 8.76 -9.27 -26.77
CA ALA A 20 7.68 -10.25 -26.87
C ALA A 20 7.74 -11.27 -25.71
N ALA A 21 8.94 -11.79 -25.43
CA ALA A 21 9.13 -12.82 -24.41
C ALA A 21 9.03 -12.30 -22.96
N LEU A 22 9.56 -11.11 -22.67
CA LEU A 22 9.70 -10.60 -21.30
C LEU A 22 8.59 -9.62 -20.89
N VAL A 23 7.86 -9.03 -21.85
CA VAL A 23 6.83 -8.03 -21.56
C VAL A 23 5.47 -8.51 -22.05
N VAL A 24 5.34 -8.82 -23.34
CA VAL A 24 4.04 -9.14 -23.96
C VAL A 24 3.49 -10.47 -23.45
N LEU A 25 4.29 -11.55 -23.47
CA LEU A 25 3.83 -12.85 -23.01
C LEU A 25 3.40 -12.84 -21.52
N PRO A 26 4.21 -12.34 -20.56
CA PRO A 26 3.77 -12.26 -19.17
C PRO A 26 2.52 -11.41 -19.00
N TYR A 27 2.41 -10.26 -19.69
CA TYR A 27 1.21 -9.43 -19.63
C TYR A 27 -0.05 -10.20 -20.04
N ILE A 28 -0.02 -10.89 -21.18
CA ILE A 28 -1.17 -11.67 -21.67
C ILE A 28 -1.57 -12.77 -20.67
N THR A 29 -0.62 -13.37 -19.95
CA THR A 29 -0.94 -14.40 -18.95
C THR A 29 -1.66 -13.88 -17.70
N ILE A 30 -1.58 -12.57 -17.42
CA ILE A 30 -2.18 -11.98 -16.21
C ILE A 30 -3.24 -10.92 -16.49
N ALA A 31 -3.35 -10.41 -17.73
CA ALA A 31 -4.22 -9.29 -18.08
C ALA A 31 -5.70 -9.55 -17.76
N ASP A 32 -6.14 -10.80 -17.93
CA ASP A 32 -7.54 -11.22 -17.69
C ASP A 32 -7.72 -11.87 -16.31
N SER A 33 -6.81 -11.60 -15.35
CA SER A 33 -6.95 -12.12 -13.99
C SER A 33 -8.21 -11.55 -13.35
N ALA A 34 -9.18 -12.41 -13.06
CA ALA A 34 -10.38 -12.02 -12.35
C ALA A 34 -10.04 -11.44 -10.97
N PRO A 35 -10.80 -10.46 -10.46
CA PRO A 35 -10.69 -10.01 -9.08
C PRO A 35 -10.78 -11.19 -8.11
N ALA A 36 -9.97 -11.19 -7.06
CA ALA A 36 -10.07 -12.21 -6.03
C ALA A 36 -11.50 -12.21 -5.42
N PRO A 37 -12.05 -13.36 -4.98
CA PRO A 37 -13.48 -13.49 -4.68
C PRO A 37 -14.06 -12.49 -3.67
N GLY A 38 -13.25 -11.99 -2.73
CA GLY A 38 -13.65 -10.99 -1.74
C GLY A 38 -13.26 -9.55 -2.06
N LEU A 39 -12.57 -9.31 -3.19
CA LEU A 39 -12.09 -8.00 -3.57
C LEU A 39 -13.25 -7.12 -4.08
N LYS A 40 -13.33 -5.90 -3.57
CA LYS A 40 -14.29 -4.89 -4.01
C LYS A 40 -13.53 -3.70 -4.62
N PRO A 41 -14.14 -2.98 -5.58
CA PRO A 41 -13.58 -1.71 -6.05
C PRO A 41 -13.41 -0.72 -4.90
N TYR A 42 -12.37 0.10 -4.98
CA TYR A 42 -12.16 1.18 -4.03
C TYR A 42 -13.29 2.20 -4.08
N THR A 43 -13.73 2.65 -2.92
CA THR A 43 -14.61 3.81 -2.77
C THR A 43 -13.87 5.09 -3.15
N PRO A 44 -14.59 6.20 -3.46
CA PRO A 44 -13.95 7.48 -3.75
C PRO A 44 -13.03 7.99 -2.64
N THR A 45 -13.36 7.70 -1.37
CA THR A 45 -12.55 8.06 -0.20
C THR A 45 -11.27 7.23 -0.15
N GLU A 46 -11.35 5.93 -0.39
CA GLU A 46 -10.16 5.07 -0.46
C GLU A 46 -9.25 5.43 -1.65
N LEU A 47 -9.82 5.85 -2.79
CA LEU A 47 -9.03 6.35 -3.93
C LEU A 47 -8.27 7.65 -3.59
N ARG A 48 -8.92 8.60 -2.91
CA ARG A 48 -8.21 9.79 -2.41
C ARG A 48 -7.13 9.43 -1.41
N GLY A 49 -7.39 8.45 -0.54
CA GLY A 49 -6.40 7.94 0.42
C GLY A 49 -5.21 7.25 -0.24
N ARG A 50 -5.47 6.50 -1.32
CA ARG A 50 -4.45 5.88 -2.16
C ARG A 50 -3.57 6.94 -2.81
N GLU A 51 -4.15 8.05 -3.26
CA GLU A 51 -3.37 9.18 -3.77
C GLU A 51 -2.50 9.79 -2.68
N GLN A 52 -2.99 9.96 -1.45
CA GLN A 52 -2.14 10.39 -0.32
C GLN A 52 -0.99 9.41 -0.05
N TYR A 53 -1.24 8.10 -0.13
CA TYR A 53 -0.23 7.06 0.02
C TYR A 53 0.89 7.19 -1.04
N ILE A 54 0.51 7.46 -2.29
CA ILE A 54 1.44 7.68 -3.41
C ILE A 54 2.21 9.00 -3.23
N GLN A 55 1.50 10.11 -3.00
CA GLN A 55 2.08 11.45 -2.90
C GLN A 55 3.11 11.57 -1.79
N HIS A 56 2.91 10.84 -0.68
CA HIS A 56 3.86 10.86 0.42
C HIS A 56 4.89 9.73 0.37
N GLY A 57 4.97 8.99 -0.73
CA GLY A 57 6.02 8.01 -0.97
C GLY A 57 6.00 6.81 -0.01
N CYS A 58 4.84 6.45 0.54
CA CYS A 58 4.72 5.34 1.50
C CYS A 58 5.24 4.02 0.90
N VAL A 59 5.06 3.85 -0.43
CA VAL A 59 5.54 2.70 -1.22
C VAL A 59 7.06 2.52 -1.20
N TYR A 60 7.84 3.57 -0.90
CA TYR A 60 9.30 3.47 -0.80
C TYR A 60 9.77 2.79 0.49
N CYS A 61 8.91 2.70 1.51
CA CYS A 61 9.21 2.05 2.77
C CYS A 61 8.41 0.76 2.98
N HIS A 62 7.22 0.68 2.37
CA HIS A 62 6.25 -0.37 2.61
C HIS A 62 5.86 -1.09 1.32
N SER A 63 6.04 -2.41 1.30
CA SER A 63 5.48 -3.26 0.26
C SER A 63 3.98 -3.53 0.49
N GLN A 64 3.29 -3.89 -0.57
CA GLN A 64 1.93 -4.44 -0.55
C GLN A 64 1.90 -5.77 -1.29
N GLN A 65 2.85 -6.65 -0.96
CA GLN A 65 3.04 -7.94 -1.61
C GLN A 65 3.64 -8.96 -0.62
N PRO A 66 2.87 -9.46 0.36
CA PRO A 66 3.27 -10.61 1.14
C PRO A 66 3.60 -11.79 0.22
N ARG A 67 4.73 -12.44 0.46
CA ARG A 67 5.24 -13.51 -0.40
C ARG A 67 4.91 -14.90 0.16
N ALA A 68 4.84 -15.89 -0.72
CA ALA A 68 4.61 -17.28 -0.33
C ALA A 68 5.72 -17.81 0.57
N ARG A 69 5.37 -18.79 1.43
CA ARG A 69 6.28 -19.37 2.44
C ARG A 69 7.57 -19.94 1.86
N ALA A 70 7.53 -20.41 0.61
CA ALA A 70 8.69 -20.92 -0.11
C ALA A 70 9.74 -19.84 -0.42
N PHE A 71 9.33 -18.56 -0.53
CA PHE A 71 10.20 -17.45 -0.92
C PHE A 71 10.54 -16.51 0.25
N ALA A 72 9.70 -16.47 1.29
CA ALA A 72 9.93 -15.56 2.42
C ALA A 72 9.19 -15.98 3.70
N PRO A 73 9.69 -15.55 4.88
CA PRO A 73 9.03 -15.76 6.16
C PRO A 73 7.88 -14.77 6.43
N ASP A 74 7.26 -14.18 5.40
CA ASP A 74 6.25 -13.11 5.54
C ASP A 74 5.03 -13.59 6.35
N ALA A 75 4.63 -14.86 6.17
CA ALA A 75 3.57 -15.49 6.97
C ALA A 75 3.94 -15.56 8.47
N LYS A 76 5.21 -15.81 8.82
CA LYS A 76 5.67 -15.83 10.22
C LYS A 76 5.68 -14.43 10.86
N ARG A 77 5.77 -13.38 10.04
CA ARG A 77 5.63 -11.97 10.47
C ARG A 77 4.17 -11.56 10.65
N GLY A 78 3.22 -12.45 10.36
CA GLY A 78 1.79 -12.18 10.47
C GLY A 78 1.27 -11.21 9.41
N TRP A 79 1.90 -11.11 8.23
CA TRP A 79 1.49 -10.18 7.17
C TRP A 79 0.35 -10.68 6.27
N GLY A 80 -0.22 -11.83 6.60
CA GLY A 80 -1.30 -12.46 5.85
C GLY A 80 -0.82 -13.49 4.84
N ARG A 81 -1.75 -13.93 3.98
CA ARG A 81 -1.46 -14.86 2.88
C ARG A 81 -0.63 -14.19 1.79
N ALA A 82 0.00 -15.00 0.95
CA ALA A 82 0.63 -14.49 -0.26
C ALA A 82 -0.41 -13.84 -1.19
N THR A 83 -0.04 -12.76 -1.85
CA THR A 83 -0.91 -12.12 -2.84
C THR A 83 -0.91 -12.88 -4.15
N VAL A 84 -2.02 -12.74 -4.88
CA VAL A 84 -2.22 -13.24 -6.24
C VAL A 84 -2.59 -12.10 -7.18
N ALA A 85 -2.52 -12.30 -8.50
CA ALA A 85 -2.81 -11.25 -9.49
C ALA A 85 -4.18 -10.59 -9.26
N GLY A 86 -5.20 -11.39 -8.95
CA GLY A 86 -6.56 -10.91 -8.66
C GLY A 86 -6.69 -9.97 -7.46
N ASP A 87 -5.69 -9.89 -6.55
CA ASP A 87 -5.70 -8.96 -5.42
C ASP A 87 -5.46 -7.50 -5.83
N TYR A 88 -5.00 -7.29 -7.07
CA TYR A 88 -4.63 -6.01 -7.65
C TYR A 88 -5.52 -5.60 -8.84
N ALA A 89 -6.64 -6.30 -9.06
CA ALA A 89 -7.50 -6.07 -10.22
C ALA A 89 -8.05 -4.63 -10.34
N TYR A 90 -8.04 -3.86 -9.25
CA TYR A 90 -8.48 -2.47 -9.20
C TYR A 90 -7.33 -1.48 -8.93
N ASP A 91 -6.08 -1.93 -8.98
CA ASP A 91 -4.91 -1.10 -8.71
C ASP A 91 -4.24 -0.69 -10.03
N ASP A 92 -4.37 0.59 -10.38
CA ASP A 92 -3.65 1.19 -11.50
C ASP A 92 -2.84 2.42 -11.05
N PRO A 93 -1.50 2.40 -11.09
CA PRO A 93 -0.64 1.21 -11.23
C PRO A 93 -0.57 0.43 -9.91
N PRO A 94 -0.26 -0.89 -9.90
CA PRO A 94 -0.12 -1.66 -8.66
C PRO A 94 1.01 -1.14 -7.75
N LEU A 95 0.73 -1.04 -6.44
CA LEU A 95 1.65 -0.48 -5.44
C LEU A 95 2.42 -1.59 -4.68
N LEU A 96 3.05 -2.51 -5.42
CA LEU A 96 3.73 -3.69 -4.86
C LEU A 96 4.84 -3.32 -3.86
N GLY A 97 5.57 -2.23 -4.16
CA GLY A 97 6.75 -1.78 -3.41
C GLY A 97 8.00 -2.64 -3.67
N THR A 98 9.17 -2.02 -3.59
CA THR A 98 10.47 -2.68 -3.85
C THR A 98 11.35 -2.79 -2.61
N MET A 99 10.97 -2.09 -1.53
CA MET A 99 11.73 -1.99 -0.28
C MET A 99 10.82 -2.26 0.92
N ARG A 100 11.42 -2.70 2.03
CA ARG A 100 10.73 -3.07 3.28
C ARG A 100 11.44 -2.51 4.50
N THR A 101 11.66 -1.20 4.49
CA THR A 101 12.11 -0.44 5.65
C THR A 101 11.08 -0.53 6.77
N GLY A 102 9.80 -0.48 6.41
CA GLY A 102 8.67 -0.79 7.27
C GLY A 102 8.02 -2.15 6.93
N PRO A 103 7.03 -2.59 7.73
CA PRO A 103 6.29 -3.81 7.45
C PRO A 103 5.49 -3.74 6.14
N ASP A 104 5.22 -4.88 5.52
CA ASP A 104 4.25 -4.95 4.43
C ASP A 104 2.86 -4.48 4.92
N LEU A 105 2.10 -3.79 4.07
CA LEU A 105 0.82 -3.16 4.41
C LEU A 105 -0.41 -3.79 3.74
N MET A 106 -0.26 -4.79 2.87
CA MET A 106 -1.38 -5.34 2.09
C MET A 106 -2.56 -5.87 2.93
N ASN A 107 -2.28 -6.28 4.17
CA ASN A 107 -3.28 -6.73 5.14
C ASN A 107 -3.28 -5.87 6.41
N ILE A 108 -2.92 -4.59 6.34
CA ILE A 108 -2.90 -3.73 7.53
C ILE A 108 -4.31 -3.46 8.08
N GLY A 109 -5.34 -3.41 7.24
CA GLY A 109 -6.73 -3.26 7.70
C GLY A 109 -7.17 -4.37 8.65
N ALA A 110 -6.83 -5.62 8.33
CA ALA A 110 -7.08 -6.77 9.19
C ALA A 110 -6.24 -6.77 10.48
N ARG A 111 -4.96 -6.35 10.38
CA ARG A 111 -4.00 -6.42 11.51
C ARG A 111 -4.14 -5.25 12.49
N ARG A 112 -4.54 -4.08 12.00
CA ARG A 112 -4.71 -2.83 12.76
C ARG A 112 -6.05 -2.22 12.35
N PRO A 113 -7.18 -2.71 12.88
CA PRO A 113 -8.51 -2.24 12.47
C PRO A 113 -8.88 -0.86 13.05
N SER A 114 -8.14 -0.35 14.03
CA SER A 114 -8.44 0.91 14.72
C SER A 114 -7.95 2.13 13.95
N ASP A 115 -8.88 3.00 13.56
CA ASP A 115 -8.62 4.30 12.92
C ASP A 115 -7.69 5.15 13.79
N GLN A 116 -7.92 5.15 15.09
CA GLN A 116 -7.14 5.91 16.05
C GLN A 116 -5.69 5.43 16.14
N TRP A 117 -5.45 4.12 15.98
CA TRP A 117 -4.08 3.61 15.89
C TRP A 117 -3.38 4.15 14.64
N HIS A 118 -4.06 4.16 13.48
CA HIS A 118 -3.47 4.68 12.25
C HIS A 118 -3.20 6.18 12.33
N LEU A 119 -4.20 6.96 12.77
CA LEU A 119 -4.08 8.42 12.90
C LEU A 119 -2.95 8.79 13.87
N GLY A 120 -2.91 8.15 15.03
CA GLY A 120 -1.86 8.39 16.01
C GLY A 120 -0.48 7.94 15.54
N HIS A 121 -0.39 6.79 14.88
CA HIS A 121 0.87 6.31 14.32
C HIS A 121 1.37 7.19 13.17
N LEU A 122 0.49 7.73 12.32
CA LEU A 122 0.87 8.73 11.30
C LEU A 122 1.38 10.02 11.94
N PHE A 123 0.69 10.51 12.97
CA PHE A 123 1.06 11.75 13.67
C PHE A 123 2.39 11.62 14.42
N GLN A 124 2.54 10.57 15.25
CA GLN A 124 3.75 10.30 16.02
C GLN A 124 4.05 8.80 16.05
N PRO A 125 4.76 8.25 15.04
CA PRO A 125 5.00 6.81 14.94
C PRO A 125 5.69 6.22 16.18
N ARG A 126 6.62 6.98 16.78
CA ARG A 126 7.40 6.54 17.94
C ARG A 126 6.59 6.44 19.23
N ALA A 127 5.43 7.10 19.31
CA ALA A 127 4.53 6.99 20.46
C ALA A 127 3.73 5.67 20.45
N TYR A 128 3.58 5.05 19.28
CA TYR A 128 2.84 3.78 19.11
C TYR A 128 3.76 2.58 18.90
N VAL A 129 4.90 2.81 18.26
CA VAL A 129 5.92 1.81 17.99
C VAL A 129 7.28 2.37 18.43
N PRO A 130 7.73 2.08 19.66
CA PRO A 130 9.04 2.52 20.14
C PRO A 130 10.15 2.08 19.19
N GLY A 131 11.04 3.00 18.83
CA GLY A 131 12.12 2.74 17.87
C GLY A 131 11.70 2.74 16.39
N SER A 132 10.45 3.12 16.07
CA SER A 132 10.02 3.29 14.68
C SER A 132 10.89 4.32 13.96
N ILE A 133 11.38 3.95 12.78
CA ILE A 133 12.12 4.83 11.87
C ILE A 133 11.20 5.52 10.85
N MET A 134 9.88 5.27 10.92
CA MET A 134 8.92 5.95 10.07
C MET A 134 8.93 7.46 10.37
N PRO A 135 9.00 8.32 9.34
CA PRO A 135 8.82 9.76 9.50
C PRO A 135 7.47 10.09 10.13
N ALA A 136 7.39 11.17 10.88
CA ALA A 136 6.10 11.67 11.36
C ALA A 136 5.41 12.45 10.24
N TYR A 137 4.08 12.39 10.17
CA TYR A 137 3.24 13.09 9.19
C TYR A 137 2.37 14.17 9.87
N PRO A 138 2.91 15.05 10.72
CA PRO A 138 2.10 15.99 11.49
C PRO A 138 1.37 17.01 10.61
N PHE A 139 1.84 17.22 9.37
CA PHE A 139 1.21 18.10 8.38
C PHE A 139 -0.16 17.62 7.89
N LEU A 140 -0.52 16.36 8.16
CA LEU A 140 -1.87 15.83 7.92
C LEU A 140 -2.85 16.16 9.07
N PHE A 141 -2.41 16.94 10.06
CA PHE A 141 -3.15 17.23 11.28
C PHE A 141 -3.06 18.70 11.66
N ASP A 142 -4.02 19.15 12.47
CA ASP A 142 -4.03 20.47 13.09
C ASP A 142 -3.90 20.35 14.61
N MET A 143 -2.94 21.06 15.19
CA MET A 143 -2.79 21.15 16.63
C MET A 143 -3.35 22.50 17.11
N ARG A 144 -4.33 22.45 18.01
CA ARG A 144 -5.07 23.64 18.50
C ARG A 144 -5.56 23.45 19.93
N ASP A 145 -6.17 24.48 20.51
CA ASP A 145 -6.66 24.46 21.90
C ASP A 145 -7.95 23.65 22.08
N SER A 146 -8.78 23.53 21.04
CA SER A 146 -10.03 22.78 21.07
C SER A 146 -10.42 22.26 19.68
N ALA A 147 -11.23 21.21 19.64
CA ALA A 147 -11.82 20.70 18.40
C ALA A 147 -13.26 21.21 18.24
N GLU A 148 -13.68 21.38 16.99
CA GLU A 148 -15.06 21.71 16.64
C GLU A 148 -15.95 20.46 16.63
N PRO A 149 -17.27 20.61 16.80
CA PRO A 149 -18.20 19.49 16.72
C PRO A 149 -18.10 18.73 15.38
N GLY A 150 -17.99 17.40 15.45
CA GLY A 150 -17.90 16.53 14.28
C GLY A 150 -16.49 16.28 13.76
N GLU A 151 -15.47 16.93 14.32
CA GLU A 151 -14.09 16.68 13.97
C GLU A 151 -13.51 15.42 14.63
N THR A 152 -12.53 14.80 13.97
CA THR A 152 -11.86 13.60 14.50
C THR A 152 -10.63 14.00 15.30
N VAL A 153 -10.74 13.98 16.63
CA VAL A 153 -9.61 14.13 17.54
C VAL A 153 -8.80 12.84 17.58
N VAL A 154 -7.48 12.97 17.50
CA VAL A 154 -6.55 11.84 17.56
C VAL A 154 -6.25 11.50 19.01
N ALA A 155 -6.52 10.25 19.41
CA ALA A 155 -6.29 9.75 20.76
C ALA A 155 -4.81 9.39 20.95
N LEU A 156 -4.01 10.34 21.46
CA LEU A 156 -2.57 10.20 21.63
C LEU A 156 -2.16 9.74 23.05
N PRO A 157 -1.06 8.99 23.20
CA PRO A 157 -0.49 8.69 24.51
C PRO A 157 -0.12 9.96 25.30
N PRO A 158 -0.16 9.94 26.65
CA PRO A 158 0.22 11.08 27.48
C PRO A 158 1.64 11.59 27.16
N GLY A 159 1.82 12.91 27.13
CA GLY A 159 3.10 13.55 26.83
C GLY A 159 3.47 13.63 25.35
N THR A 160 2.62 13.13 24.43
CA THR A 160 2.86 13.23 22.99
C THR A 160 2.74 14.67 22.46
N VAL A 161 1.85 15.45 23.07
CA VAL A 161 1.60 16.86 22.74
C VAL A 161 1.58 17.70 24.02
N PRO A 162 1.80 19.03 23.92
CA PRO A 162 1.70 19.92 25.08
C PRO A 162 0.34 19.80 25.76
N GLU A 163 0.33 19.99 27.09
CA GLU A 163 -0.90 19.99 27.88
C GLU A 163 -1.88 21.07 27.37
N GLY A 164 -3.17 20.72 27.31
CA GLY A 164 -4.22 21.61 26.81
C GLY A 164 -4.33 21.69 25.27
N LYS A 165 -3.42 21.06 24.52
CA LYS A 165 -3.54 20.98 23.06
C LYS A 165 -4.24 19.69 22.61
N VAL A 166 -5.06 19.81 21.57
CA VAL A 166 -5.67 18.69 20.86
C VAL A 166 -5.11 18.59 19.45
N VAL A 167 -5.06 17.38 18.92
CA VAL A 167 -4.67 17.10 17.53
C VAL A 167 -5.89 16.62 16.78
N VAL A 168 -6.21 17.29 15.68
CA VAL A 168 -7.37 16.98 14.83
C VAL A 168 -6.88 16.50 13.48
N ALA A 169 -7.45 15.40 12.99
CA ALA A 169 -7.16 14.84 11.68
C ALA A 169 -7.77 15.70 10.57
N ARG A 170 -6.95 16.11 9.60
CA ARG A 170 -7.43 16.73 8.37
C ARG A 170 -8.09 15.68 7.47
N PRO A 171 -8.94 16.08 6.51
CA PRO A 171 -9.56 15.15 5.56
C PRO A 171 -8.56 14.22 4.85
N ALA A 172 -7.38 14.72 4.49
CA ALA A 172 -6.33 13.91 3.87
C ALA A 172 -5.83 12.76 4.77
N ALA A 173 -5.74 12.97 6.10
CA ALA A 173 -5.40 11.91 7.04
C ALA A 173 -6.49 10.83 7.09
N LEU A 174 -7.76 11.26 7.12
CA LEU A 174 -8.91 10.36 7.16
C LEU A 174 -9.02 9.53 5.88
N ASP A 175 -8.84 10.16 4.72
CA ASP A 175 -8.79 9.48 3.43
C ASP A 175 -7.66 8.44 3.41
N LEU A 176 -6.44 8.81 3.83
CA LEU A 176 -5.31 7.88 3.92
C LEU A 176 -5.61 6.68 4.83
N VAL A 177 -6.22 6.92 6.00
CA VAL A 177 -6.64 5.84 6.90
C VAL A 177 -7.70 4.95 6.26
N ALA A 178 -8.67 5.51 5.53
CA ALA A 178 -9.65 4.72 4.79
C ALA A 178 -8.98 3.78 3.78
N TYR A 179 -8.01 4.29 3.01
CA TYR A 179 -7.21 3.45 2.12
C TYR A 179 -6.47 2.35 2.87
N LEU A 180 -5.72 2.68 3.93
CA LEU A 180 -4.98 1.69 4.72
C LEU A 180 -5.90 0.61 5.29
N LYS A 181 -7.11 0.97 5.72
CA LYS A 181 -8.10 0.01 6.23
C LYS A 181 -8.71 -0.87 5.14
N SER A 182 -8.80 -0.37 3.90
CA SER A 182 -9.24 -1.16 2.75
C SER A 182 -8.23 -2.23 2.32
N LEU A 183 -6.97 -2.13 2.79
CA LEU A 183 -5.93 -3.13 2.58
C LEU A 183 -6.16 -4.33 3.51
N ASP A 184 -7.12 -5.15 3.11
CA ASP A 184 -7.48 -6.42 3.71
C ASP A 184 -7.66 -7.46 2.59
N ARG A 185 -6.83 -8.50 2.59
CA ARG A 185 -6.89 -9.67 1.69
C ARG A 185 -7.05 -10.96 2.50
N SER A 186 -7.71 -10.88 3.67
CA SER A 186 -7.96 -12.03 4.56
C SER A 186 -8.90 -13.08 3.97
N TYR A 187 -9.64 -12.74 2.91
CA TYR A 187 -10.44 -13.68 2.13
C TYR A 187 -9.57 -14.67 1.32
N PRO A 188 -10.15 -15.82 0.88
CA PRO A 188 -9.45 -16.79 0.05
C PRO A 188 -8.84 -16.17 -1.22
N ALA A 189 -7.63 -16.64 -1.60
CA ALA A 189 -6.92 -16.13 -2.78
C ALA A 189 -7.55 -16.58 -4.09
N LEU A 190 -8.08 -17.80 -4.11
CA LEU A 190 -8.71 -18.41 -5.28
C LEU A 190 -10.16 -18.73 -4.94
N ALA A 191 -11.00 -18.76 -5.96
CA ALA A 191 -12.34 -19.31 -5.83
C ALA A 191 -12.24 -20.81 -5.47
N ALA A 192 -13.27 -21.35 -4.82
CA ALA A 192 -13.25 -22.73 -4.32
C ALA A 192 -13.19 -23.80 -5.44
N ASP A 193 -13.33 -23.39 -6.70
CA ASP A 193 -13.40 -24.20 -7.92
C ASP A 193 -12.20 -24.01 -8.87
N GLN A 194 -11.16 -23.29 -8.44
CA GLN A 194 -9.90 -23.08 -9.20
C GLN A 194 -8.71 -23.83 -8.59
#